data_AF-A0A7S4LD29-F1
#
_entry.id   AF-A0A7S4LD29-F1
#
_cell.length_a   1.000
_cell.length_b   1.000
_cell.length_c   1.000
_cell.angle_alpha   90.00
_cell.angle_beta   90.00
_cell.angle_gamma   90.00
#
_symmetry.space_group_name_H-M   'P 1'
#
loop_
_entity.id
_entity.type
_entity.pdbx_description
1 polymer ?
#
loop_
_entity_poly.entity_id
_entity_poly.type
_entity_poly.pdbx_seq_one_letter_code
_entity_poly.pdbx_strand_id
1 'polypeptide(L)'
;ADEKAEEKEKAEDKADEKAEEKAEVKAEEKAEEKPKVAISAKDVSALRKVSGAGMMDCKKALQENGGDVDAAAEWLRKKGLASADKKAGRIAAEGAVGSYIHPGSRLGVLIEVNCETDFVARGDAFKELVADLAMQVAACESVTVVAPEDVDPAFLAQERAIEMGKEDLQSKPENIREKIVEGRMAKRVNEVALLEQPFIKDTDQTVGEVVKAAVAKIGENIKVRRFVKYNLGEGLEKRTEDFAAEVAAATGQVAEPKAEVKTEVEAPEPKAEAEPEVAEAESTQAESSAEAKAPEASVAVEEKEETVAAPPAPKISAKDVQALRKQSGAGMMDCKKALIENDGDVEKAADWLRKKGMASAGKKASRIAAEGAVSQYIHMGSRMGVILEVNCETDFVARGDVFKGLVADLAMQI
;
A
#
# COMPACT_ATOMS: atom_id res chain seq x y z
N ALA A 1 -61.86 60.53 -9.51
CA ALA A 1 -61.81 59.90 -10.84
C ALA A 1 -60.37 59.87 -11.35
N ASP A 2 -59.56 60.88 -11.01
CA ASP A 2 -58.13 60.97 -11.35
C ASP A 2 -57.23 59.88 -10.74
N GLU A 3 -57.40 59.52 -9.47
CA GLU A 3 -56.50 58.57 -8.80
C GLU A 3 -56.55 57.14 -9.39
N LYS A 4 -57.70 56.75 -9.95
CA LYS A 4 -57.87 55.46 -10.65
C LYS A 4 -57.37 55.47 -12.09
N ALA A 5 -57.17 56.64 -12.69
CA ALA A 5 -56.61 56.75 -14.03
C ALA A 5 -55.08 56.64 -13.99
N GLU A 6 -54.46 57.29 -13.00
CA GLU A 6 -53.00 57.28 -12.80
C GLU A 6 -52.47 55.90 -12.38
N GLU A 7 -53.25 55.14 -11.61
CA GLU A 7 -52.89 53.78 -11.19
C GLU A 7 -53.02 52.77 -12.34
N LYS A 8 -53.88 53.05 -13.32
CA LYS A 8 -54.08 52.20 -14.50
C LYS A 8 -53.00 52.44 -15.55
N GLU A 9 -52.58 53.70 -15.74
CA GLU A 9 -51.47 54.08 -16.63
C GLU A 9 -50.13 53.50 -16.15
N LYS A 10 -49.84 53.56 -14.83
CA LYS A 10 -48.64 52.94 -14.23
C LYS A 10 -48.65 51.40 -14.28
N ALA A 11 -49.82 50.77 -14.40
CA ALA A 11 -49.95 49.33 -14.52
C ALA A 11 -49.78 48.85 -15.97
N GLU A 12 -50.18 49.67 -16.95
CA GLU A 12 -49.97 49.42 -18.38
C GLU A 12 -48.49 49.62 -18.75
N ASP A 13 -47.83 50.68 -18.28
CA ASP A 13 -46.38 50.92 -18.50
C ASP A 13 -45.49 49.79 -17.96
N LYS A 14 -45.80 49.30 -16.74
CA LYS A 14 -45.09 48.16 -16.14
C LYS A 14 -45.38 46.81 -16.81
N ALA A 15 -46.48 46.70 -17.55
CA ALA A 15 -46.81 45.50 -18.31
C ALA A 15 -46.07 45.46 -19.64
N ASP A 16 -45.89 46.61 -20.29
CA ASP A 16 -45.10 46.77 -21.51
C ASP A 16 -43.59 46.62 -21.24
N GLU A 17 -43.06 47.24 -20.18
CA GLU A 17 -41.63 47.10 -19.80
C GLU A 17 -41.26 45.64 -19.47
N LYS A 18 -42.19 44.91 -18.83
CA LYS A 18 -42.02 43.49 -18.50
C LYS A 18 -42.29 42.55 -19.67
N ALA A 19 -42.97 43.03 -20.72
CA ALA A 19 -43.16 42.33 -21.98
C ALA A 19 -41.94 42.52 -22.91
N GLU A 20 -41.33 43.71 -22.92
CA GLU A 20 -40.06 43.98 -23.59
C GLU A 20 -38.89 43.24 -22.94
N GLU A 21 -38.78 43.23 -21.60
CA GLU A 21 -37.75 42.45 -20.89
C GLU A 21 -37.92 40.94 -21.13
N LYS A 22 -39.16 40.44 -21.20
CA LYS A 22 -39.43 39.04 -21.58
C LYS A 22 -39.20 38.75 -23.06
N ALA A 23 -39.27 39.75 -23.93
CA ALA A 23 -38.98 39.62 -25.35
C ALA A 23 -37.48 39.67 -25.62
N GLU A 24 -36.72 40.48 -24.89
CA GLU A 24 -35.25 40.52 -24.91
C GLU A 24 -34.65 39.25 -24.31
N VAL A 25 -35.16 38.76 -23.17
CA VAL A 25 -34.72 37.46 -22.60
C VAL A 25 -35.08 36.29 -23.54
N LYS A 26 -36.22 36.34 -24.25
CA LYS A 26 -36.54 35.35 -25.31
C LYS A 26 -35.73 35.51 -26.59
N ALA A 27 -35.17 36.69 -26.85
CA ALA A 27 -34.30 36.96 -27.99
C ALA A 27 -32.87 36.50 -27.71
N GLU A 28 -32.40 36.62 -26.47
CA GLU A 28 -31.11 36.07 -26.03
C GLU A 28 -31.14 34.53 -25.84
N GLU A 29 -32.32 33.94 -25.60
CA GLU A 29 -32.51 32.48 -25.57
C GLU A 29 -32.75 31.86 -26.97
N LYS A 30 -32.66 32.65 -28.05
CA LYS A 30 -32.49 32.11 -29.41
C LYS A 30 -31.02 31.81 -29.64
N ALA A 31 -30.68 30.57 -29.27
CA ALA A 31 -29.55 29.77 -29.75
C ALA A 31 -28.75 30.42 -30.90
N GLU A 32 -27.47 30.71 -30.63
CA GLU A 32 -26.42 30.49 -31.62
C GLU A 32 -26.58 29.05 -32.13
N GLU A 33 -27.30 28.87 -33.23
CA GLU A 33 -27.36 27.61 -33.95
C GLU A 33 -25.97 27.41 -34.57
N LYS A 34 -25.07 26.78 -33.77
CA LYS A 34 -23.75 26.35 -34.21
C LYS A 34 -23.90 25.64 -35.56
N PRO A 35 -23.01 25.90 -36.53
CA PRO A 35 -23.16 25.41 -37.89
C PRO A 35 -23.34 23.90 -37.83
N LYS A 36 -24.32 23.38 -38.59
CA LYS A 36 -24.71 21.96 -38.58
C LYS A 36 -23.58 21.13 -39.21
N VAL A 37 -22.51 20.90 -38.46
CA VAL A 37 -21.35 20.13 -38.90
C VAL A 37 -21.81 18.70 -39.13
N ALA A 38 -21.54 18.17 -40.33
CA ALA A 38 -21.85 16.80 -40.67
C ALA A 38 -20.92 15.87 -39.87
N ILE A 39 -21.40 15.33 -38.75
CA ILE A 39 -20.62 14.43 -37.91
C ILE A 39 -20.50 13.06 -38.60
N SER A 40 -19.27 12.64 -38.89
CA SER A 40 -19.04 11.34 -39.53
C SER A 40 -19.22 10.19 -38.52
N ALA A 41 -19.72 9.05 -38.97
CA ALA A 41 -19.84 7.86 -38.13
C ALA A 41 -18.48 7.36 -37.62
N LYS A 42 -17.40 7.66 -38.36
CA LYS A 42 -16.02 7.33 -37.98
C LYS A 42 -15.59 8.14 -36.76
N ASP A 43 -15.90 9.43 -36.71
CA ASP A 43 -15.53 10.30 -35.59
C ASP A 43 -16.33 9.96 -34.34
N VAL A 44 -17.64 9.66 -34.50
CA VAL A 44 -18.45 9.15 -33.38
C VAL A 44 -17.87 7.84 -32.84
N SER A 45 -17.45 6.93 -33.73
CA SER A 45 -16.83 5.66 -33.32
C SER A 45 -15.47 5.87 -32.64
N ALA A 46 -14.64 6.78 -33.14
CA ALA A 46 -13.36 7.12 -32.55
C ALA A 46 -13.54 7.72 -31.15
N LEU A 47 -14.41 8.73 -31.01
CA LEU A 47 -14.73 9.34 -29.73
C LEU A 47 -15.30 8.33 -28.74
N ARG A 48 -16.16 7.41 -29.20
CA ARG A 48 -16.70 6.33 -28.36
C ARG A 48 -15.62 5.38 -27.86
N LYS A 49 -14.62 5.05 -28.69
CA LYS A 49 -13.52 4.16 -28.29
C LYS A 49 -12.66 4.79 -27.19
N VAL A 50 -12.42 6.10 -27.27
CA VAL A 50 -11.59 6.82 -26.29
C VAL A 50 -12.38 7.14 -25.02
N SER A 51 -13.59 7.69 -25.16
CA SER A 51 -14.40 8.13 -24.01
C SER A 51 -15.17 7.01 -23.31
N GLY A 52 -15.49 5.92 -24.02
CA GLY A 52 -16.40 4.86 -23.54
C GLY A 52 -17.88 5.27 -23.48
N ALA A 53 -18.23 6.52 -23.84
CA ALA A 53 -19.59 7.02 -23.72
C ALA A 53 -20.58 6.38 -24.71
N GLY A 54 -21.89 6.53 -24.44
CA GLY A 54 -22.94 6.08 -25.34
C GLY A 54 -22.83 6.69 -26.74
N MET A 55 -23.21 5.94 -27.78
CA MET A 55 -23.07 6.37 -29.18
C MET A 55 -23.75 7.73 -29.46
N MET A 56 -24.94 7.94 -28.87
CA MET A 56 -25.69 9.19 -29.03
C MET A 56 -25.08 10.34 -28.24
N ASP A 57 -24.48 10.07 -27.08
CA ASP A 57 -23.74 11.10 -26.33
C ASP A 57 -22.49 11.53 -27.09
N CYS A 58 -21.76 10.59 -27.71
CA CYS A 58 -20.61 10.91 -28.57
C CYS A 58 -21.02 11.76 -29.77
N LYS A 59 -22.13 11.39 -30.44
CA LYS A 59 -22.64 12.17 -31.57
C LYS A 59 -23.06 13.57 -31.12
N LYS A 60 -23.77 13.70 -29.99
CA LYS A 60 -24.17 14.99 -29.45
C LYS A 60 -22.96 15.83 -29.06
N ALA A 61 -21.96 15.24 -28.40
CA ALA A 61 -20.73 15.93 -28.03
C ALA A 61 -20.01 16.50 -29.26
N LEU A 62 -19.89 15.73 -30.34
CA LEU A 62 -19.29 16.21 -31.57
C LEU A 62 -20.13 17.33 -32.22
N GLN A 63 -21.46 17.26 -32.18
CA GLN A 63 -22.32 18.33 -32.68
C GLN A 63 -22.14 19.64 -31.91
N GLU A 64 -22.11 19.58 -30.57
CA GLU A 64 -21.97 20.75 -29.70
C GLU A 64 -20.58 21.38 -29.78
N ASN A 65 -19.57 20.61 -30.17
CA ASN A 65 -18.17 21.06 -30.28
C ASN A 65 -17.67 21.12 -31.72
N GLY A 66 -18.57 21.28 -32.70
CA GLY A 66 -18.19 21.56 -34.09
C GLY A 66 -17.40 20.45 -34.79
N GLY A 67 -17.50 19.20 -34.33
CA GLY A 67 -16.78 18.04 -34.85
C GLY A 67 -15.37 17.86 -34.30
N ASP A 68 -14.92 18.74 -33.40
CA ASP A 68 -13.64 18.59 -32.70
C ASP A 68 -13.71 17.43 -31.69
N VAL A 69 -12.86 16.42 -31.89
CA VAL A 69 -12.85 15.20 -31.08
C VAL A 69 -12.32 15.45 -29.66
N ASP A 70 -11.33 16.32 -29.50
CA ASP A 70 -10.70 16.59 -28.21
C ASP A 70 -11.62 17.47 -27.35
N ALA A 71 -12.17 18.54 -27.95
CA ALA A 71 -13.17 19.36 -27.27
C ALA A 71 -14.44 18.55 -26.94
N ALA A 72 -14.87 17.64 -27.82
CA ALA A 72 -15.98 16.74 -27.54
C ALA A 72 -15.68 15.74 -26.41
N ALA A 73 -14.43 15.27 -26.29
CA ALA A 73 -14.01 14.40 -25.20
C ALA A 73 -14.05 15.13 -23.85
N GLU A 74 -13.55 16.37 -23.78
CA GLU A 74 -13.68 17.19 -22.57
C GLU A 74 -15.12 17.50 -22.21
N TRP A 75 -15.96 17.78 -23.21
CA TRP A 75 -17.39 18.02 -23.00
C TRP A 75 -18.09 16.78 -22.43
N LEU A 76 -17.76 15.59 -22.95
CA LEU A 76 -18.25 14.32 -22.41
C LEU A 76 -17.77 14.07 -20.99
N ARG A 77 -16.52 14.42 -20.66
CA ARG A 77 -16.00 14.32 -19.29
C ARG A 77 -16.82 15.20 -18.34
N LYS A 78 -16.97 16.49 -18.65
CA LYS A 78 -17.74 17.45 -17.82
C LYS A 78 -19.20 17.04 -17.67
N LYS A 79 -19.87 16.66 -18.76
CA LYS A 79 -21.26 16.19 -18.74
C LYS A 79 -21.40 14.84 -18.02
N GLY A 80 -20.40 13.98 -18.17
CA GLY A 80 -20.30 12.69 -17.50
C GLY A 80 -20.35 12.82 -15.99
N LEU A 81 -19.56 13.74 -15.43
CA LEU A 81 -19.55 14.06 -13.99
C LEU A 81 -20.95 14.45 -13.50
N ALA A 82 -21.64 15.36 -14.19
CA ALA A 82 -23.00 15.77 -13.84
C ALA A 82 -24.03 14.62 -13.97
N SER A 83 -23.79 13.67 -14.88
CA SER A 83 -24.65 12.49 -15.04
C SER A 83 -24.40 11.42 -13.96
N ALA A 84 -23.19 11.37 -13.41
CA ALA A 84 -22.82 10.42 -12.36
C ALA A 84 -23.59 10.69 -11.07
N ASP A 85 -23.75 11.96 -10.69
CA ASP A 85 -24.52 12.35 -9.50
C ASP A 85 -25.98 11.86 -9.57
N LYS A 86 -26.57 11.85 -10.77
CA LYS A 86 -27.94 11.31 -10.99
C LYS A 86 -28.04 9.79 -10.77
N LYS A 87 -26.91 9.07 -10.83
CA LYS A 87 -26.85 7.62 -10.61
C LYS A 87 -26.50 7.28 -9.16
N ALA A 88 -25.98 8.22 -8.37
CA ALA A 88 -25.54 7.99 -6.99
C ALA A 88 -26.65 7.39 -6.08
N GLY A 89 -27.91 7.73 -6.34
CA GLY A 89 -29.08 7.20 -5.60
C GLY A 89 -29.47 5.76 -5.95
N ARG A 90 -28.89 5.15 -6.99
CA ARG A 90 -29.20 3.76 -7.36
C ARG A 90 -28.54 2.78 -6.38
N ILE A 91 -29.17 1.63 -6.20
CA ILE A 91 -28.64 0.58 -5.34
C ILE A 91 -27.44 -0.08 -6.03
N ALA A 92 -26.27 -0.02 -5.39
CA ALA A 92 -25.05 -0.71 -5.82
C ALA A 92 -24.76 -1.82 -4.80
N ALA A 93 -25.30 -3.02 -5.04
CA ALA A 93 -25.18 -4.17 -4.14
C ALA A 93 -24.21 -5.25 -4.64
N GLU A 94 -23.78 -5.15 -5.89
CA GLU A 94 -22.74 -5.99 -6.50
C GLU A 94 -21.38 -5.29 -6.37
N GLY A 95 -20.29 -5.92 -6.81
CA GLY A 95 -18.96 -5.30 -6.76
C GLY A 95 -17.80 -6.28 -6.61
N ALA A 96 -16.66 -5.74 -6.19
CA ALA A 96 -15.46 -6.51 -5.91
C ALA A 96 -14.69 -5.96 -4.70
N VAL A 97 -14.05 -6.89 -3.99
CA VAL A 97 -13.01 -6.64 -3.01
C VAL A 97 -11.68 -6.63 -3.74
N GLY A 98 -10.95 -5.53 -3.60
CA GLY A 98 -9.58 -5.34 -4.07
C GLY A 98 -8.59 -5.37 -2.92
N SER A 99 -7.33 -5.58 -3.25
CA SER A 99 -6.24 -5.47 -2.28
C SER A 99 -4.99 -4.91 -2.92
N TYR A 100 -4.13 -4.33 -2.09
CA TYR A 100 -2.78 -3.91 -2.47
C TYR A 100 -1.83 -4.22 -1.32
N ILE A 101 -0.74 -4.94 -1.60
CA ILE A 101 0.37 -5.12 -0.66
C ILE A 101 1.56 -4.38 -1.22
N HIS A 102 2.09 -3.45 -0.44
CA HIS A 102 3.28 -2.72 -0.81
C HIS A 102 4.51 -3.66 -0.79
N PRO A 103 5.48 -3.48 -1.70
CA PRO A 103 6.72 -4.25 -1.67
C PRO A 103 7.34 -4.30 -0.28
N GLY A 104 7.75 -5.51 0.13
CA GLY A 104 8.25 -5.77 1.48
C GLY A 104 7.18 -6.19 2.49
N SER A 105 5.91 -6.28 2.11
CA SER A 105 4.82 -6.83 2.94
C SER A 105 4.65 -6.13 4.28
N ARG A 106 5.03 -4.85 4.38
CA ARG A 106 4.89 -4.05 5.60
C ARG A 106 3.64 -3.17 5.61
N LEU A 107 3.00 -3.01 4.47
CA LEU A 107 1.79 -2.22 4.32
C LEU A 107 0.84 -2.99 3.42
N GLY A 108 -0.41 -3.08 3.85
CA GLY A 108 -1.46 -3.71 3.07
C GLY A 108 -2.78 -2.97 3.15
N VAL A 109 -3.55 -3.04 2.08
CA VAL A 109 -4.89 -2.47 1.98
C VAL A 109 -5.84 -3.53 1.45
N LEU A 110 -7.05 -3.55 2.03
CA LEU A 110 -8.20 -4.28 1.50
C LEU A 110 -9.34 -3.27 1.31
N ILE A 111 -9.96 -3.23 0.14
CA ILE A 111 -10.99 -2.25 -0.22
C ILE A 111 -12.20 -2.94 -0.86
N GLU A 112 -13.40 -2.51 -0.50
CA GLU A 112 -14.65 -2.96 -1.12
C GLU A 112 -15.23 -1.83 -1.97
N VAL A 113 -15.43 -2.11 -3.27
CA VAL A 113 -16.06 -1.19 -4.21
C VAL A 113 -17.27 -1.86 -4.82
N ASN A 114 -18.41 -1.18 -4.76
CA ASN A 114 -19.67 -1.68 -5.27
C ASN A 114 -20.05 -1.09 -6.62
N CYS A 115 -20.79 -1.87 -7.41
CA CYS A 115 -21.47 -1.47 -8.63
C CYS A 115 -22.92 -2.02 -8.66
N GLU A 116 -23.68 -1.71 -9.71
CA GLU A 116 -25.07 -2.17 -9.81
C GLU A 116 -25.14 -3.66 -10.22
N THR A 117 -24.29 -4.09 -11.17
CA THR A 117 -24.34 -5.46 -11.72
C THR A 117 -23.02 -6.22 -11.59
N ASP A 118 -23.12 -7.55 -11.56
CA ASP A 118 -21.99 -8.48 -11.52
C ASP A 118 -21.21 -8.55 -12.84
N PHE A 119 -21.84 -8.19 -13.96
CA PHE A 119 -21.17 -8.06 -15.25
C PHE A 119 -20.12 -6.95 -15.22
N VAL A 120 -20.46 -5.79 -14.64
CA VAL A 120 -19.52 -4.69 -14.47
C VAL A 120 -18.41 -5.06 -13.50
N ALA A 121 -18.74 -5.70 -12.37
CA ALA A 121 -17.75 -6.14 -11.38
C ALA A 121 -16.64 -7.03 -11.97
N ARG A 122 -16.97 -7.81 -13.01
CA ARG A 122 -16.03 -8.70 -13.71
C ARG A 122 -15.25 -8.02 -14.84
N GLY A 123 -15.63 -6.81 -15.25
CA GLY A 123 -15.01 -6.06 -16.33
C GLY A 123 -13.66 -5.47 -15.96
N ASP A 124 -12.75 -5.38 -16.93
CA ASP A 124 -11.37 -4.92 -16.70
C ASP A 124 -11.30 -3.47 -16.22
N ALA A 125 -12.15 -2.59 -16.76
CA ALA A 125 -12.20 -1.19 -16.33
C ALA A 125 -12.59 -1.03 -14.85
N PHE A 126 -13.48 -1.89 -14.33
CA PHE A 126 -13.86 -1.87 -12.92
C PHE A 126 -12.74 -2.44 -12.04
N LYS A 127 -12.13 -3.55 -12.46
CA LYS A 127 -10.98 -4.16 -11.75
C LYS A 127 -9.78 -3.21 -11.66
N GLU A 128 -9.49 -2.48 -12.73
CA GLU A 128 -8.44 -1.47 -12.76
C GLU A 128 -8.73 -0.34 -11.76
N LEU A 129 -9.96 0.18 -11.75
CA LEU A 129 -10.38 1.17 -10.76
C LEU A 129 -10.20 0.67 -9.32
N VAL A 130 -10.63 -0.57 -9.05
CA VAL A 130 -10.50 -1.18 -7.72
C VAL A 130 -9.03 -1.29 -7.28
N ALA A 131 -8.15 -1.72 -8.18
CA ALA A 131 -6.71 -1.81 -7.91
C ALA A 131 -6.08 -0.42 -7.67
N ASP A 132 -6.47 0.57 -8.47
CA ASP A 132 -5.99 1.94 -8.35
C ASP A 132 -6.41 2.59 -7.03
N LEU A 133 -7.66 2.36 -6.60
CA LEU A 133 -8.16 2.83 -5.31
C LEU A 133 -7.46 2.14 -4.14
N ALA A 134 -7.14 0.84 -4.24
CA ALA A 134 -6.36 0.14 -3.22
C ALA A 134 -4.94 0.73 -3.08
N MET A 135 -4.29 1.04 -4.20
CA MET A 135 -2.98 1.68 -4.23
C MET A 135 -3.03 3.14 -3.72
N GLN A 136 -4.11 3.88 -4.03
CA GLN A 136 -4.35 5.22 -3.51
C GLN A 136 -4.37 5.24 -1.98
N VAL A 137 -5.17 4.37 -1.36
CA VAL A 137 -5.26 4.26 0.11
C VAL A 137 -3.91 3.90 0.72
N ALA A 138 -3.13 3.06 0.05
CA ALA A 138 -1.79 2.69 0.50
C ALA A 138 -0.85 3.90 0.50
N ALA A 139 -0.89 4.71 -0.55
CA ALA A 139 -0.04 5.88 -0.73
C ALA A 139 -0.40 7.06 0.19
N CYS A 140 -1.68 7.20 0.57
CA CYS A 140 -2.14 8.27 1.45
C CYS A 140 -2.06 7.85 2.93
N GLU A 141 -1.13 8.42 3.70
CA GLU A 141 -0.94 8.08 5.13
C GLU A 141 -2.10 8.56 6.01
N SER A 142 -2.62 9.78 5.76
CA SER A 142 -3.65 10.41 6.58
C SER A 142 -5.06 9.84 6.38
N VAL A 143 -5.29 9.09 5.30
CA VAL A 143 -6.62 8.59 4.94
C VAL A 143 -7.07 7.49 5.89
N THR A 144 -8.21 7.72 6.56
CA THR A 144 -8.81 6.78 7.51
C THR A 144 -10.26 6.46 7.19
N VAL A 145 -10.95 7.32 6.44
CA VAL A 145 -12.36 7.13 6.05
C VAL A 145 -12.57 7.33 4.55
N VAL A 146 -13.73 6.91 4.04
CA VAL A 146 -14.05 7.03 2.60
C VAL A 146 -14.43 8.47 2.26
N ALA A 147 -15.44 9.02 2.94
CA ALA A 147 -15.97 10.36 2.67
C ALA A 147 -15.91 11.27 3.92
N PRO A 148 -15.98 12.60 3.76
CA PRO A 148 -16.01 13.56 4.86
C PRO A 148 -17.07 13.27 5.93
N GLU A 149 -18.25 12.81 5.51
CA GLU A 149 -19.38 12.45 6.36
C GLU A 149 -19.16 11.19 7.20
N ASP A 150 -18.16 10.36 6.87
CA ASP A 150 -17.85 9.12 7.60
C ASP A 150 -16.92 9.37 8.81
N VAL A 151 -16.45 10.60 9.02
CA VAL A 151 -15.58 10.93 10.16
C VAL A 151 -16.37 10.91 11.46
N ASP A 152 -15.82 10.23 12.48
CA ASP A 152 -16.45 10.10 13.80
C ASP A 152 -16.75 11.49 14.41
N PRO A 153 -18.02 11.79 14.77
CA PRO A 153 -18.39 13.02 15.44
C PRO A 153 -17.61 13.30 16.74
N ALA A 154 -17.20 12.26 17.47
CA ALA A 154 -16.40 12.41 18.68
C ALA A 154 -15.00 12.93 18.38
N PHE A 155 -14.36 12.40 17.32
CA PHE A 155 -13.08 12.89 16.83
C PHE A 155 -13.18 14.34 16.36
N LEU A 156 -14.23 14.70 15.60
CA LEU A 156 -14.47 16.07 15.15
C LEU A 156 -14.63 17.05 16.30
N ALA A 157 -15.36 16.67 17.36
CA ALA A 157 -15.57 17.51 18.53
C ALA A 157 -14.26 17.74 19.30
N GLN A 158 -13.46 16.68 19.47
CA GLN A 158 -12.16 16.75 20.13
C GLN A 158 -11.19 17.64 19.34
N GLU A 159 -11.07 17.41 18.03
CA GLU A 159 -10.16 18.18 17.17
C GLU A 159 -10.58 19.66 17.10
N ARG A 160 -11.89 19.94 17.05
CA ARG A 160 -12.41 21.31 17.12
C ARG A 160 -12.05 22.00 18.43
N ALA A 161 -12.13 21.29 19.56
CA ALA A 161 -11.74 21.84 20.86
C ALA A 161 -10.23 22.14 20.92
N ILE A 162 -9.40 21.27 20.36
CA ILE A 162 -7.95 21.47 20.24
C ILE A 162 -7.66 22.70 19.38
N GLU A 163 -8.28 22.81 18.21
CA GLU A 163 -8.09 23.98 17.33
C GLU A 163 -8.53 25.29 18.00
N MET A 164 -9.68 25.31 18.68
CA MET A 164 -10.15 26.50 19.40
C MET A 164 -9.22 26.95 20.53
N GLY A 165 -8.48 26.02 21.13
CA GLY A 165 -7.55 26.26 22.23
C GLY A 165 -6.18 26.80 21.81
N LYS A 166 -5.85 26.78 20.52
CA LYS A 166 -4.53 27.21 20.04
C LYS A 166 -4.28 28.70 20.28
N GLU A 167 -3.06 29.01 20.73
CA GLU A 167 -2.63 30.36 21.13
C GLU A 167 -2.72 31.38 19.99
N ASP A 168 -2.52 30.92 18.75
CA ASP A 168 -2.58 31.75 17.54
C ASP A 168 -3.99 32.27 17.19
N LEU A 169 -5.03 31.73 17.85
CA LEU A 169 -6.40 32.17 17.73
C LEU A 169 -6.83 33.10 18.87
N GLN A 170 -6.12 33.10 20.01
CA GLN A 170 -6.54 33.84 21.19
C GLN A 170 -6.52 35.37 20.99
N SER A 171 -5.68 35.86 20.08
CA SER A 171 -5.59 37.28 19.71
C SER A 171 -6.67 37.75 18.74
N LYS A 172 -7.53 36.85 18.25
CA LYS A 172 -8.55 37.15 17.22
C LYS A 172 -9.96 37.25 17.83
N PRO A 173 -10.85 38.08 17.26
CA PRO A 173 -12.26 38.11 17.66
C PRO A 173 -12.94 36.75 17.52
N GLU A 174 -13.89 36.44 18.40
CA GLU A 174 -14.56 35.12 18.51
C GLU A 174 -15.18 34.64 17.19
N ASN A 175 -15.86 35.53 16.47
CA ASN A 175 -16.43 35.27 15.16
C ASN A 175 -15.38 34.96 14.05
N ILE A 176 -14.17 35.49 14.17
CA ILE A 176 -13.06 35.20 13.25
C ILE A 176 -12.39 33.88 13.65
N ARG A 177 -12.27 33.61 14.95
CA ARG A 177 -11.74 32.34 15.46
C ARG A 177 -12.59 31.17 14.98
N GLU A 178 -13.91 31.26 15.11
CA GLU A 178 -14.82 30.20 14.69
C GLU A 178 -14.68 29.88 13.19
N LYS A 179 -14.65 30.91 12.33
CA LYS A 179 -14.43 30.73 10.89
C LYS A 179 -13.06 30.11 10.54
N ILE A 180 -12.02 30.48 11.28
CA ILE A 180 -10.69 29.88 11.07
C ILE A 180 -10.70 28.41 11.48
N VAL A 181 -11.30 28.08 12.63
CA VAL A 181 -11.44 26.71 13.09
C VAL A 181 -12.25 25.90 12.10
N GLU A 182 -13.37 26.42 11.59
CA GLU A 182 -14.17 25.76 10.57
C GLU A 182 -13.36 25.43 9.31
N GLY A 183 -12.57 26.37 8.80
CA GLY A 183 -11.68 26.13 7.66
C GLY A 183 -10.59 25.10 7.95
N ARG A 184 -10.00 25.12 9.15
CA ARG A 184 -9.01 24.10 9.57
C ARG A 184 -9.62 22.72 9.72
N MET A 185 -10.81 22.65 10.30
CA MET A 185 -11.58 21.42 10.45
C MET A 185 -11.95 20.84 9.08
N ALA A 186 -12.43 21.67 8.14
CA ALA A 186 -12.72 21.24 6.77
C ALA A 186 -11.47 20.68 6.09
N LYS A 187 -10.32 21.36 6.23
CA LYS A 187 -9.04 20.84 5.72
C LYS A 187 -8.67 19.50 6.35
N ARG A 188 -8.79 19.37 7.67
CA ARG A 188 -8.46 18.15 8.41
C ARG A 188 -9.36 16.97 8.00
N VAL A 189 -10.66 17.23 7.84
CA VAL A 189 -11.63 16.25 7.35
C VAL A 189 -11.28 15.79 5.94
N ASN A 190 -10.96 16.73 5.05
CA ASN A 190 -10.57 16.39 3.69
C ASN A 190 -9.24 15.62 3.64
N GLU A 191 -8.28 15.94 4.52
CA GLU A 191 -7.02 15.21 4.64
C GLU A 191 -7.20 13.73 5.05
N VAL A 192 -8.26 13.40 5.79
CA VAL A 192 -8.54 12.01 6.23
C VAL A 192 -9.54 11.26 5.36
N ALA A 193 -10.27 11.96 4.50
CA ALA A 193 -11.26 11.38 3.59
C ALA A 193 -10.63 10.99 2.24
N LEU A 194 -10.78 9.73 1.84
CA LEU A 194 -10.26 9.20 0.58
C LEU A 194 -10.76 9.97 -0.65
N LEU A 195 -12.06 10.24 -0.74
CA LEU A 195 -12.66 10.85 -1.92
C LEU A 195 -12.19 12.30 -2.18
N GLU A 196 -11.68 12.97 -1.16
CA GLU A 196 -11.16 14.34 -1.23
C GLU A 196 -9.66 14.40 -1.55
N GLN A 197 -8.97 13.25 -1.55
CA GLN A 197 -7.55 13.21 -1.86
C GLN A 197 -7.28 13.48 -3.34
N PRO A 198 -6.15 14.12 -3.68
CA PRO A 198 -5.65 14.14 -5.05
C PRO A 198 -5.31 12.71 -5.50
N PHE A 199 -5.64 12.36 -6.73
CA PHE A 199 -5.39 11.03 -7.25
C PHE A 199 -3.91 10.85 -7.61
N ILE A 200 -3.27 9.77 -7.14
CA ILE A 200 -1.81 9.58 -7.26
C ILE A 200 -1.31 9.46 -8.70
N LYS A 201 -2.15 9.03 -9.65
CA LYS A 201 -1.77 8.95 -11.06
C LYS A 201 -2.05 10.25 -11.83
N ASP A 202 -2.88 11.13 -11.28
CA ASP A 202 -3.29 12.39 -11.89
C ASP A 202 -3.76 13.34 -10.78
N THR A 203 -2.84 14.18 -10.32
CA THR A 203 -3.07 15.08 -9.18
C THR A 203 -3.98 16.26 -9.50
N ASP A 204 -4.36 16.44 -10.77
CA ASP A 204 -5.26 17.50 -11.20
C ASP A 204 -6.73 17.21 -10.87
N GLN A 205 -7.02 15.98 -10.42
CA GLN A 205 -8.36 15.55 -10.03
C GLN A 205 -8.35 14.81 -8.69
N THR A 206 -9.49 14.86 -7.99
CA THR A 206 -9.66 14.10 -6.75
C THR A 206 -10.05 12.65 -7.03
N VAL A 207 -9.87 11.77 -6.03
CA VAL A 207 -10.34 10.38 -6.10
C VAL A 207 -11.86 10.32 -6.34
N GLY A 208 -12.63 11.22 -5.74
CA GLY A 208 -14.06 11.32 -5.99
C GLY A 208 -14.40 11.62 -7.44
N GLU A 209 -13.64 12.52 -8.09
CA GLU A 209 -13.80 12.82 -9.51
C GLU A 209 -13.43 11.64 -10.40
N VAL A 210 -12.38 10.88 -10.05
CA VAL A 210 -12.00 9.64 -10.75
C VAL A 210 -13.12 8.60 -10.67
N VAL A 211 -13.72 8.41 -9.50
CA VAL A 211 -14.87 7.50 -9.33
C VAL A 211 -16.06 7.98 -10.16
N LYS A 212 -16.38 9.29 -10.15
CA LYS A 212 -17.46 9.85 -10.99
C LYS A 212 -17.18 9.70 -12.48
N ALA A 213 -15.94 9.87 -12.92
CA ALA A 213 -15.53 9.64 -14.30
C ALA A 213 -15.70 8.16 -14.69
N ALA A 214 -15.37 7.24 -13.78
CA ALA A 214 -15.63 5.82 -13.99
C ALA A 214 -17.14 5.50 -14.10
N VAL A 215 -17.99 6.10 -13.27
CA VAL A 215 -19.47 6.00 -13.36
C VAL A 215 -19.99 6.49 -14.71
N ALA A 216 -19.42 7.58 -15.22
CA ALA A 216 -19.79 8.11 -16.53
C ALA A 216 -19.40 7.16 -17.67
N LYS A 217 -18.18 6.60 -17.60
CA LYS A 217 -17.63 5.68 -18.61
C LYS A 217 -18.30 4.31 -18.60
N ILE A 218 -18.51 3.73 -17.42
CA ILE A 218 -19.07 2.38 -17.24
C ILE A 218 -20.60 2.39 -17.39
N GLY A 219 -21.25 3.47 -16.97
CA GLY A 219 -22.69 3.62 -17.11
C GLY A 219 -23.50 3.25 -15.87
N GLU A 220 -22.88 2.68 -14.84
CA GLU A 220 -23.51 2.26 -13.58
C GLU A 220 -23.03 3.08 -12.39
N ASN A 221 -23.82 3.13 -11.32
CA ASN A 221 -23.42 3.66 -10.04
C ASN A 221 -22.25 2.86 -9.45
N ILE A 222 -21.20 3.54 -9.01
CA ILE A 222 -20.03 2.94 -8.38
C ILE A 222 -19.82 3.64 -7.04
N LYS A 223 -19.62 2.86 -5.98
CA LYS A 223 -19.40 3.37 -4.63
C LYS A 223 -18.23 2.68 -3.98
N VAL A 224 -17.30 3.46 -3.44
CA VAL A 224 -16.34 2.92 -2.47
C VAL A 224 -17.10 2.73 -1.17
N ARG A 225 -17.18 1.49 -0.67
CA ARG A 225 -18.00 1.20 0.52
C ARG A 225 -17.20 1.31 1.80
N ARG A 226 -15.99 0.77 1.80
CA ARG A 226 -15.07 0.72 2.94
C ARG A 226 -13.71 0.25 2.49
N PHE A 227 -12.70 0.55 3.30
CA PHE A 227 -11.39 -0.05 3.21
C PHE A 227 -10.85 -0.30 4.61
N VAL A 228 -9.79 -1.09 4.69
CA VAL A 228 -8.94 -1.18 5.86
C VAL A 228 -7.48 -1.16 5.40
N LYS A 229 -6.65 -0.46 6.16
CA LYS A 229 -5.23 -0.28 5.91
C LYS A 229 -4.46 -0.80 7.12
N TYR A 230 -3.44 -1.59 6.85
CA TYR A 230 -2.56 -2.22 7.84
C TYR A 230 -1.16 -1.67 7.62
N ASN A 231 -0.55 -1.12 8.67
CA ASN A 231 0.88 -0.84 8.71
C ASN A 231 1.52 -1.77 9.73
N LEU A 232 2.47 -2.58 9.29
CA LEU A 232 3.13 -3.60 10.12
C LEU A 232 3.77 -2.98 11.35
N GLY A 233 3.32 -3.46 12.52
CA GLY A 233 3.79 -3.02 13.83
C GLY A 233 3.18 -1.69 14.30
N GLU A 234 2.10 -1.21 13.66
CA GLU A 234 1.33 -0.08 14.16
C GLU A 234 0.82 -0.36 15.58
N GLY A 235 1.10 0.57 16.50
CA GLY A 235 0.76 0.41 17.92
C GLY A 235 1.69 -0.48 18.75
N LEU A 236 2.79 -1.00 18.17
CA LEU A 236 3.80 -1.77 18.89
C LEU A 236 5.05 -0.94 19.19
N GLU A 237 5.51 -0.96 20.44
CA GLU A 237 6.81 -0.37 20.81
C GLU A 237 7.95 -1.18 20.20
N LYS A 238 8.73 -0.57 19.29
CA LYS A 238 9.92 -1.23 18.73
C LYS A 238 11.03 -1.26 19.77
N ARG A 239 11.55 -2.46 20.05
CA ARG A 239 12.75 -2.64 20.86
C ARG A 239 13.96 -2.12 20.07
N THR A 240 14.56 -1.03 20.53
CA THR A 240 15.83 -0.51 19.98
C THR A 240 16.96 -1.22 20.71
N GLU A 241 17.42 -2.35 20.18
CA GLU A 241 18.62 -3.02 20.70
C GLU A 241 19.80 -2.71 19.78
N ASP A 242 20.89 -2.25 20.40
CA ASP A 242 22.18 -2.20 19.74
C ASP A 242 22.72 -3.65 19.64
N PHE A 243 22.35 -4.32 18.55
CA PHE A 243 22.82 -5.67 18.25
C PHE A 243 24.35 -5.77 18.28
N ALA A 244 25.09 -4.69 18.00
CA ALA A 244 26.55 -4.71 18.08
C ALA A 244 27.01 -4.82 19.54
N ALA A 245 26.38 -4.09 20.45
CA ALA A 245 26.65 -4.18 21.89
C ALA A 245 26.24 -5.54 22.48
N GLU A 246 25.10 -6.09 22.06
CA GLU A 246 24.62 -7.40 22.53
C GLU A 246 25.50 -8.55 22.01
N VAL A 247 25.92 -8.51 20.75
CA VAL A 247 26.87 -9.48 20.18
C VAL A 247 28.23 -9.36 20.85
N ALA A 248 28.73 -8.15 21.11
CA ALA A 248 29.98 -7.95 21.84
C ALA A 248 29.92 -8.48 23.28
N ALA A 249 28.78 -8.30 23.97
CA ALA A 249 28.55 -8.85 25.29
C ALA A 249 28.44 -10.39 25.30
N ALA A 250 27.87 -10.98 24.25
CA ALA A 250 27.70 -12.43 24.12
C ALA A 250 28.96 -13.18 23.65
N THR A 251 29.84 -12.54 22.86
CA THR A 251 31.07 -13.15 22.33
C THR A 251 32.31 -12.88 23.20
N GLY A 252 32.20 -12.03 24.23
CA GLY A 252 33.31 -11.72 25.13
C GLY A 252 34.50 -11.01 24.47
N GLN A 253 34.30 -10.43 23.28
CA GLN A 253 35.30 -9.61 22.62
C GLN A 253 35.02 -8.13 22.96
N VAL A 254 35.81 -7.62 23.89
CA VAL A 254 35.87 -6.18 24.19
C VAL A 254 36.40 -5.48 22.94
N ALA A 255 35.57 -4.69 22.27
CA ALA A 255 36.04 -3.73 21.28
C ALA A 255 36.74 -2.58 22.03
N GLU A 256 38.04 -2.38 21.77
CA GLU A 256 38.75 -1.18 22.22
C GLU A 256 38.15 0.06 21.54
N PRO A 257 37.93 1.16 22.27
CA PRO A 257 37.41 2.39 21.68
C PRO A 257 38.52 3.05 20.87
N LYS A 258 38.32 3.18 19.54
CA LYS A 258 39.15 4.08 18.74
C LYS A 258 38.73 5.52 19.03
N ALA A 259 39.73 6.31 19.43
CA ALA A 259 39.63 7.71 19.81
C ALA A 259 38.98 8.58 18.73
N GLU A 260 38.23 9.56 19.23
CA GLU A 260 37.61 10.65 18.51
C GLU A 260 38.64 11.40 17.63
N VAL A 261 38.35 11.54 16.35
CA VAL A 261 38.95 12.59 15.51
C VAL A 261 37.80 13.47 15.01
N LYS A 262 37.73 14.68 15.56
CA LYS A 262 36.93 15.78 15.01
C LYS A 262 37.50 16.19 13.67
N THR A 263 36.66 16.41 12.68
CA THR A 263 36.92 17.40 11.61
C THR A 263 35.61 17.88 11.02
N GLU A 264 35.44 19.19 11.04
CA GLU A 264 34.36 19.93 10.39
C GLU A 264 34.53 19.94 8.86
N VAL A 265 33.38 19.84 8.20
CA VAL A 265 32.93 20.32 6.88
C VAL A 265 33.95 20.96 5.91
N GLU A 266 34.07 20.40 4.69
CA GLU A 266 33.93 21.14 3.41
C GLU A 266 33.71 20.18 2.21
N ALA A 267 32.85 20.56 1.27
CA ALA A 267 32.68 19.99 -0.09
C ALA A 267 33.24 21.02 -1.10
N PRO A 268 33.69 20.73 -2.36
CA PRO A 268 33.07 19.80 -3.32
C PRO A 268 34.03 19.02 -4.30
N GLU A 269 33.38 18.23 -5.18
CA GLU A 269 33.74 17.42 -6.37
C GLU A 269 34.88 17.88 -7.35
N PRO A 270 35.14 17.22 -8.53
CA PRO A 270 35.32 15.79 -8.92
C PRO A 270 36.57 15.56 -9.83
N LYS A 271 36.70 14.35 -10.42
CA LYS A 271 37.61 13.86 -11.51
C LYS A 271 38.92 13.23 -11.02
N ALA A 272 39.55 12.27 -11.69
CA ALA A 272 39.27 11.33 -12.78
C ALA A 272 40.51 10.40 -12.86
N GLU A 273 40.35 9.23 -13.48
CA GLU A 273 41.39 8.46 -14.19
C GLU A 273 42.68 8.01 -13.44
N ALA A 274 42.86 6.69 -13.35
CA ALA A 274 43.85 5.93 -14.15
C ALA A 274 44.32 4.66 -13.41
N GLU A 275 44.20 3.51 -14.07
CA GLU A 275 45.06 2.34 -13.82
C GLU A 275 46.51 2.65 -14.27
N PRO A 276 47.54 1.85 -13.89
CA PRO A 276 47.75 0.53 -14.50
C PRO A 276 48.26 -0.58 -13.55
N GLU A 277 48.07 -1.84 -13.98
CA GLU A 277 49.06 -2.93 -14.16
C GLU A 277 50.50 -2.71 -13.60
N VAL A 278 51.26 -3.70 -13.11
CA VAL A 278 51.66 -5.00 -13.70
C VAL A 278 52.50 -5.85 -12.70
N ALA A 279 52.67 -7.14 -13.06
CA ALA A 279 53.82 -8.06 -12.82
C ALA A 279 53.94 -8.76 -11.45
N GLU A 280 53.70 -10.07 -11.36
CA GLU A 280 54.58 -11.22 -11.72
C GLU A 280 55.79 -11.39 -10.77
N ALA A 281 55.87 -12.55 -10.11
CA ALA A 281 56.93 -13.54 -10.31
C ALA A 281 56.81 -14.74 -9.34
N GLU A 282 57.08 -15.91 -9.91
CA GLU A 282 57.14 -17.26 -9.34
C GLU A 282 58.11 -17.44 -8.15
N SER A 283 57.93 -18.52 -7.39
CA SER A 283 58.92 -19.61 -7.41
C SER A 283 58.43 -20.87 -6.67
N THR A 284 58.69 -21.96 -7.36
CA THR A 284 58.52 -23.39 -7.10
C THR A 284 59.36 -23.92 -5.93
N GLN A 285 58.92 -25.01 -5.29
CA GLN A 285 59.59 -26.31 -5.40
C GLN A 285 58.79 -27.44 -4.74
N ALA A 286 58.90 -28.62 -5.36
CA ALA A 286 58.23 -29.87 -5.07
C ALA A 286 59.23 -30.92 -4.55
N GLU A 287 58.73 -32.17 -4.44
CA GLU A 287 59.39 -33.47 -4.16
C GLU A 287 59.40 -33.88 -2.67
N SER A 288 59.08 -35.11 -2.23
CA SER A 288 58.88 -36.46 -2.84
C SER A 288 58.10 -37.33 -1.80
N SER A 289 57.12 -38.20 -2.13
CA SER A 289 57.19 -39.65 -2.47
C SER A 289 58.24 -40.49 -1.68
N ALA A 290 58.04 -41.71 -1.17
CA ALA A 290 56.98 -42.72 -1.24
C ALA A 290 57.23 -43.89 -0.22
N GLU A 291 56.18 -44.70 -0.01
CA GLU A 291 56.14 -46.18 0.17
C GLU A 291 56.64 -46.92 1.44
N ALA A 292 56.12 -48.16 1.55
CA ALA A 292 55.73 -48.89 2.75
C ALA A 292 56.54 -50.17 3.02
N LYS A 293 56.51 -50.70 4.26
CA LYS A 293 56.50 -52.17 4.55
C LYS A 293 56.35 -52.51 6.04
N ALA A 294 55.50 -53.49 6.35
CA ALA A 294 55.52 -54.35 7.56
C ALA A 294 56.31 -55.66 7.24
N PRO A 295 56.66 -56.57 8.19
CA PRO A 295 55.71 -57.33 9.06
C PRO A 295 56.20 -57.75 10.48
N GLU A 296 55.23 -58.24 11.29
CA GLU A 296 55.23 -59.32 12.32
C GLU A 296 56.33 -59.43 13.41
N ALA A 297 56.16 -59.98 14.62
CA ALA A 297 55.07 -60.31 15.57
C ALA A 297 55.77 -60.96 16.78
N SER A 298 55.41 -60.65 18.04
CA SER A 298 55.49 -61.61 19.16
C SER A 298 54.74 -61.13 20.40
N VAL A 299 54.09 -62.11 21.03
CA VAL A 299 53.07 -62.12 22.08
C VAL A 299 53.60 -61.73 23.47
N ALA A 300 52.79 -60.99 24.24
CA ALA A 300 52.68 -61.18 25.69
C ALA A 300 51.28 -60.72 26.15
N VAL A 301 50.58 -61.62 26.85
CA VAL A 301 49.23 -61.47 27.40
C VAL A 301 49.36 -60.87 28.80
N GLU A 302 48.69 -59.75 29.06
CA GLU A 302 48.31 -59.34 30.42
C GLU A 302 46.90 -58.71 30.36
N GLU A 303 45.94 -59.39 31.00
CA GLU A 303 44.58 -58.92 31.23
C GLU A 303 44.57 -57.76 32.23
N LYS A 304 44.13 -56.56 31.85
CA LYS A 304 43.61 -55.55 32.78
C LYS A 304 42.51 -54.68 32.15
N GLU A 305 41.32 -54.83 32.74
CA GLU A 305 40.21 -53.89 32.90
C GLU A 305 39.76 -53.04 31.69
N GLU A 306 38.64 -53.48 31.14
CA GLU A 306 37.77 -52.76 30.20
C GLU A 306 37.24 -51.46 30.84
N THR A 307 37.79 -50.33 30.40
CA THR A 307 37.11 -49.03 30.49
C THR A 307 36.66 -48.68 29.08
N VAL A 308 35.34 -48.72 28.86
CA VAL A 308 34.71 -48.38 27.58
C VAL A 308 34.99 -46.89 27.31
N ALA A 309 35.88 -46.62 26.37
CA ALA A 309 36.10 -45.29 25.83
C ALA A 309 34.84 -44.84 25.06
N ALA A 310 34.31 -43.67 25.43
CA ALA A 310 33.20 -43.03 24.72
C ALA A 310 33.53 -42.85 23.22
N PRO A 311 32.57 -43.06 22.31
CA PRO A 311 32.80 -42.86 20.88
C PRO A 311 33.20 -41.39 20.60
N PRO A 312 34.08 -41.13 19.61
CA PRO A 312 34.52 -39.78 19.29
C PRO A 312 33.34 -38.94 18.82
N ALA A 313 33.22 -37.73 19.35
CA ALA A 313 32.16 -36.79 19.03
C ALA A 313 32.00 -36.61 17.50
N PRO A 314 30.76 -36.56 17.00
CA PRO A 314 30.48 -36.40 15.57
C PRO A 314 31.13 -35.11 15.04
N LYS A 315 31.91 -35.22 13.96
CA LYS A 315 32.44 -34.05 13.25
C LYS A 315 31.30 -33.41 12.46
N ILE A 316 30.61 -32.44 13.06
CA ILE A 316 29.54 -31.69 12.40
C ILE A 316 30.15 -30.74 11.38
N SER A 317 29.81 -30.93 10.11
CA SER A 317 30.29 -30.05 9.05
C SER A 317 29.43 -28.78 8.97
N ALA A 318 30.03 -27.66 8.55
CA ALA A 318 29.29 -26.42 8.31
C ALA A 318 28.18 -26.59 7.25
N LYS A 319 28.36 -27.54 6.33
CA LYS A 319 27.40 -27.90 5.30
C LYS A 319 26.15 -28.53 5.89
N ASP A 320 26.29 -29.40 6.89
CA ASP A 320 25.15 -30.07 7.54
C ASP A 320 24.32 -29.07 8.37
N VAL A 321 25.00 -28.13 9.05
CA VAL A 321 24.30 -27.04 9.76
C VAL A 321 23.54 -26.14 8.79
N GLN A 322 24.13 -25.81 7.63
CA GLN A 322 23.45 -25.04 6.59
C GLN A 322 22.27 -25.81 5.98
N ALA A 323 22.41 -27.12 5.74
CA ALA A 323 21.35 -27.96 5.23
C ALA A 323 20.17 -28.04 6.22
N LEU A 324 20.46 -28.31 7.50
CA LEU A 324 19.45 -28.35 8.55
C LEU A 324 18.77 -26.98 8.73
N ARG A 325 19.53 -25.88 8.65
CA ARG A 325 18.96 -24.52 8.69
C ARG A 325 18.02 -24.28 7.51
N LYS A 326 18.41 -24.69 6.30
CA LYS A 326 17.58 -24.53 5.10
C LYS A 326 16.29 -25.33 5.19
N GLN A 327 16.34 -26.52 5.79
CA GLN A 327 15.17 -27.39 5.95
C GLN A 327 14.26 -26.96 7.11
N SER A 328 14.82 -26.59 8.25
CA SER A 328 14.07 -26.30 9.48
C SER A 328 13.70 -24.83 9.66
N GLY A 329 14.41 -23.90 8.99
CA GLY A 329 14.29 -22.47 9.21
C GLY A 329 14.83 -21.97 10.56
N ALA A 330 15.39 -22.84 11.40
CA ALA A 330 15.88 -22.48 12.72
C ALA A 330 17.21 -21.67 12.66
N GLY A 331 17.51 -20.95 13.74
CA GLY A 331 18.75 -20.18 13.87
C GLY A 331 20.01 -21.06 13.74
N MET A 332 21.12 -20.49 13.26
CA MET A 332 22.35 -21.24 12.97
C MET A 332 22.91 -21.97 14.21
N MET A 333 22.86 -21.31 15.38
CA MET A 333 23.29 -21.91 16.65
C MET A 333 22.36 -23.02 17.13
N ASP A 334 21.05 -22.87 16.93
CA ASP A 334 20.07 -23.92 17.26
C ASP A 334 20.26 -25.15 16.37
N CYS A 335 20.51 -24.95 15.07
CA CYS A 335 20.82 -26.03 14.13
C CYS A 335 22.11 -26.76 14.52
N LYS A 336 23.17 -26.01 14.86
CA LYS A 336 24.43 -26.59 15.31
C LYS A 336 24.23 -27.41 16.59
N LYS A 337 23.51 -26.87 17.57
CA LYS A 337 23.21 -27.58 18.81
C LYS A 337 22.37 -28.82 18.56
N ALA A 338 21.35 -28.74 17.71
CA ALA A 338 20.52 -29.89 17.37
C ALA A 338 21.33 -31.03 16.73
N LEU A 339 22.28 -30.69 15.85
CA LEU A 339 23.18 -31.70 15.26
C LEU A 339 24.13 -32.29 16.30
N ILE A 340 24.62 -31.52 17.29
CA ILE A 340 25.45 -32.04 18.39
C ILE A 340 24.66 -33.04 19.23
N GLU A 341 23.43 -32.68 19.61
CA GLU A 341 22.58 -33.49 20.49
C GLU A 341 22.02 -34.74 19.80
N ASN A 342 22.10 -34.82 18.47
CA ASN A 342 21.58 -35.94 17.68
C ASN A 342 22.67 -36.59 16.82
N ASP A 343 23.93 -36.53 17.26
CA ASP A 343 25.05 -37.24 16.65
C ASP A 343 25.29 -36.94 15.15
N GLY A 344 24.93 -35.73 14.69
CA GLY A 344 25.03 -35.31 13.28
C GLY A 344 23.89 -35.81 12.39
N ASP A 345 22.90 -36.53 12.93
CA ASP A 345 21.72 -37.01 12.21
C ASP A 345 20.76 -35.86 11.90
N VAL A 346 20.65 -35.49 10.62
CA VAL A 346 19.86 -34.34 10.16
C VAL A 346 18.37 -34.51 10.42
N GLU A 347 17.81 -35.71 10.24
CA GLU A 347 16.38 -35.96 10.44
C GLU A 347 16.02 -35.90 11.92
N LYS A 348 16.80 -36.57 12.78
CA LYS A 348 16.60 -36.51 14.23
C LYS A 348 16.80 -35.10 14.77
N ALA A 349 17.80 -34.37 14.26
CA ALA A 349 18.03 -32.98 14.63
C ALA A 349 16.86 -32.07 14.22
N ALA A 350 16.24 -32.29 13.06
CA ALA A 350 15.06 -31.55 12.64
C ALA A 350 13.85 -31.82 13.56
N ASP A 351 13.60 -33.08 13.91
CA ASP A 351 12.55 -33.46 14.85
C ASP A 351 12.79 -32.91 16.26
N TRP A 352 14.04 -32.91 16.70
CA TRP A 352 14.45 -32.32 17.97
C TRP A 352 14.18 -30.81 18.00
N LEU A 353 14.54 -30.10 16.93
CA LEU A 353 14.25 -28.67 16.78
C LEU A 353 12.75 -28.39 16.82
N ARG A 354 11.95 -29.22 16.14
CA ARG A 354 10.50 -29.09 16.13
C ARG A 354 9.90 -29.24 17.54
N LYS A 355 10.25 -30.31 18.25
CA LYS A 355 9.75 -30.59 19.62
C LYS A 355 10.18 -29.52 20.61
N LYS A 356 11.46 -29.13 20.57
CA LYS A 356 12.01 -28.07 21.44
C LYS A 356 11.41 -26.70 21.11
N GLY A 357 11.21 -26.42 19.83
CA GLY A 357 10.54 -25.21 19.34
C GLY A 357 9.16 -25.06 19.96
N MET A 358 8.32 -26.10 19.86
CA MET A 358 6.97 -26.12 20.46
C MET A 358 7.00 -25.91 21.98
N ALA A 359 7.91 -26.57 22.70
CA ALA A 359 8.06 -26.42 24.15
C ALA A 359 8.52 -25.01 24.57
N SER A 360 9.26 -24.32 23.70
CA SER A 360 9.77 -22.96 23.95
C SER A 360 8.84 -21.85 23.46
N ALA A 361 7.89 -22.14 22.56
CA ALA A 361 7.03 -21.14 21.92
C ALA A 361 6.21 -20.34 22.95
N GLY A 362 5.61 -21.01 23.93
CA GLY A 362 4.85 -20.34 25.00
C GLY A 362 5.69 -19.40 25.86
N LYS A 363 7.01 -19.67 26.00
CA LYS A 363 7.94 -18.80 26.76
C LYS A 363 8.38 -17.57 25.97
N LYS A 364 8.21 -17.57 24.65
CA LYS A 364 8.58 -16.46 23.76
C LYS A 364 7.43 -15.48 23.51
N ALA A 365 6.20 -15.83 23.91
CA ALA A 365 5.00 -15.03 23.65
C ALA A 365 5.00 -13.65 24.34
N SER A 366 5.77 -13.46 25.42
CA SER A 366 5.88 -12.16 26.09
C SER A 366 6.92 -11.22 25.46
N ARG A 367 7.60 -11.65 24.39
CA ARG A 367 8.61 -10.83 23.70
C ARG A 367 7.95 -9.88 22.72
N ILE A 368 8.56 -8.71 22.53
CA ILE A 368 8.12 -7.75 21.52
C ILE A 368 8.33 -8.36 20.13
N ALA A 369 7.26 -8.44 19.34
CA ALA A 369 7.26 -8.89 17.95
C ALA A 369 6.83 -7.72 17.06
N ALA A 370 7.77 -6.84 16.70
CA ALA A 370 7.48 -5.66 15.88
C ALA A 370 7.86 -5.83 14.39
N GLU A 371 8.44 -6.98 14.04
CA GLU A 371 8.68 -7.39 12.67
C GLU A 371 7.59 -8.37 12.22
N GLY A 372 7.56 -8.74 10.94
CA GLY A 372 6.55 -9.64 10.41
C GLY A 372 6.17 -9.37 8.97
N ALA A 373 4.97 -9.79 8.59
CA ALA A 373 4.42 -9.56 7.27
C ALA A 373 2.90 -9.38 7.31
N VAL A 374 2.43 -8.45 6.49
CA VAL A 374 1.03 -8.31 6.08
C VAL A 374 0.81 -9.17 4.85
N SER A 375 -0.26 -9.94 4.86
CA SER A 375 -0.69 -10.79 3.75
C SER A 375 -2.19 -10.65 3.54
N GLN A 376 -2.63 -11.04 2.36
CA GLN A 376 -3.99 -10.93 1.90
C GLN A 376 -4.39 -12.15 1.08
N TYR A 377 -5.68 -12.44 1.09
CA TYR A 377 -6.29 -13.44 0.24
C TYR A 377 -7.60 -12.90 -0.31
N ILE A 378 -7.84 -13.06 -1.61
CA ILE A 378 -9.12 -12.71 -2.23
C ILE A 378 -9.71 -14.01 -2.79
N HIS A 379 -10.88 -14.39 -2.28
CA HIS A 379 -11.57 -15.60 -2.73
C HIS A 379 -12.03 -15.47 -4.18
N MET A 380 -12.28 -16.60 -4.84
CA MET A 380 -12.79 -16.64 -6.20
C MET A 380 -14.04 -15.78 -6.37
N GLY A 381 -14.06 -14.97 -7.42
CA GLY A 381 -15.16 -14.02 -7.68
C GLY A 381 -15.05 -12.69 -6.93
N SER A 382 -13.99 -12.47 -6.14
CA SER A 382 -13.67 -11.19 -5.50
C SER A 382 -14.77 -10.65 -4.57
N ARG A 383 -15.64 -11.49 -4.03
CA ARG A 383 -16.71 -11.07 -3.09
C ARG A 383 -16.28 -11.14 -1.62
N MET A 384 -15.21 -11.86 -1.35
CA MET A 384 -14.65 -12.06 -0.03
C MET A 384 -13.15 -11.85 -0.11
N GLY A 385 -12.62 -11.11 0.85
CA GLY A 385 -11.18 -10.94 1.01
C GLY A 385 -10.80 -10.89 2.48
N VAL A 386 -9.58 -11.34 2.75
CA VAL A 386 -8.93 -11.35 4.05
C VAL A 386 -7.66 -10.52 3.92
N ILE A 387 -7.37 -9.75 4.95
CA ILE A 387 -6.06 -9.14 5.18
C ILE A 387 -5.68 -9.42 6.62
N LEU A 388 -4.42 -9.78 6.84
CA LEU A 388 -3.91 -10.10 8.16
C LEU A 388 -2.46 -9.67 8.30
N GLU A 389 -2.09 -9.35 9.52
CA GLU A 389 -0.71 -9.12 9.95
C GLU A 389 -0.29 -10.28 10.85
N VAL A 390 0.86 -10.89 10.56
CA VAL A 390 1.52 -11.81 11.47
C VAL A 390 2.83 -11.22 11.87
N ASN A 391 3.02 -11.06 13.18
CA ASN A 391 4.25 -10.53 13.74
C ASN A 391 5.22 -11.65 14.16
N CYS A 392 6.50 -11.33 14.11
CA CYS A 392 7.59 -12.14 14.64
C CYS A 392 8.67 -11.25 15.27
N GLU A 393 9.58 -11.86 16.03
CA GLU A 393 10.63 -11.14 16.76
C GLU A 393 11.65 -10.44 15.84
N THR A 394 11.98 -11.02 14.68
CA THR A 394 13.10 -10.55 13.84
C THR A 394 12.74 -10.48 12.36
N ASP A 395 13.36 -9.54 11.65
CA ASP A 395 13.17 -9.35 10.21
C ASP A 395 13.74 -10.52 9.38
N PHE A 396 14.78 -11.20 9.89
CA PHE A 396 15.32 -12.42 9.29
C PHE A 396 14.28 -13.53 9.17
N VAL A 397 13.43 -13.70 10.18
CA VAL A 397 12.33 -14.67 10.15
C VAL A 397 11.26 -14.19 9.17
N ALA A 398 10.85 -12.93 9.26
CA ALA A 398 9.81 -12.35 8.40
C ALA A 398 10.12 -12.49 6.90
N ARG A 399 11.39 -12.37 6.52
CA ARG A 399 11.84 -12.48 5.11
C ARG A 399 11.96 -13.93 4.63
N GLY A 400 11.97 -14.91 5.51
CA GLY A 400 12.15 -16.32 5.18
C GLY A 400 10.92 -16.94 4.50
N ASP A 401 11.15 -17.86 3.57
CA ASP A 401 10.07 -18.49 2.77
C ASP A 401 9.11 -19.31 3.63
N VAL A 402 9.60 -19.94 4.70
CA VAL A 402 8.76 -20.69 5.66
C VAL A 402 7.74 -19.77 6.34
N PHE A 403 8.18 -18.58 6.78
CA PHE A 403 7.30 -17.61 7.41
C PHE A 403 6.30 -17.06 6.40
N LYS A 404 6.76 -16.63 5.22
CA LYS A 404 5.88 -16.14 4.15
C LYS A 404 4.83 -17.18 3.73
N GLY A 405 5.22 -18.45 3.61
CA GLY A 405 4.30 -19.55 3.33
C GLY A 405 3.23 -19.70 4.42
N LEU A 406 3.63 -19.72 5.70
CA LEU A 406 2.69 -19.76 6.82
C LEU A 406 1.70 -18.59 6.79
N VAL A 407 2.17 -17.36 6.59
CA VAL A 407 1.30 -16.18 6.58
C VAL A 407 0.31 -16.24 5.41
N ALA A 408 0.73 -16.72 4.24
CA ALA A 408 -0.16 -16.94 3.09
C ALA A 408 -1.20 -18.04 3.35
N ASP A 409 -0.78 -19.17 3.93
CA ASP A 409 -1.66 -20.28 4.27
C ASP A 409 -2.72 -19.87 5.31
N LEU A 410 -2.31 -19.08 6.32
CA LEU A 410 -3.22 -18.51 7.31
C LEU A 410 -4.25 -17.58 6.67
N ALA A 411 -3.84 -16.75 5.70
CA ALA A 411 -4.75 -15.84 5.00
C ALA A 411 -5.79 -16.59 4.15
N MET A 412 -5.42 -17.73 3.60
CA MET A 412 -6.33 -18.61 2.85
C MET A 412 -7.25 -19.44 3.75
N GLN A 413 -6.79 -19.81 4.94
CA GLN A 413 -7.51 -20.63 5.89
C GLN A 413 -8.64 -19.87 6.61
N ILE A 414 -8.45 -18.56 6.83
CA ILE A 414 -9.47 -17.63 7.32
C ILE A 414 -10.48 -17.36 6.20
#